data_AF-A0A183PKQ5-F1
#
_entry.id   AF-A0A183PKQ5-F1
#
_cell.length_a   1.000
_cell.length_b   1.000
_cell.length_c   1.000
_cell.angle_alpha   90.00
_cell.angle_beta   90.00
_cell.angle_gamma   90.00
#
_symmetry.space_group_name_H-M   'P 1'
#
loop_
_entity.id
_entity.type
_entity.pdbx_description
1 polymer ?
#
loop_
_entity_poly.entity_id
_entity_poly.type
_entity_poly.pdbx_seq_one_letter_code
_entity_poly.pdbx_strand_id
1 'polypeptide(L)'
;MSYHRVPHRALFPDSETGLKTVVNALPNATDMVVVQSAVREAISPLLHMVMSHQDDNVRVEACEVLAEIINHFGNLLTSYHLDLLDCMITCLGCPQTTLRKRAIQALGYLSWIIPQKYFSSLVSFLLFRLQMSPFLTSKPMEKFDDHLSKLITENTLFQRPHLLEQLKQVPSVDVMKTLLQCFNVVSRQLQRSPHCIPSVLQLLISIAYSSNTNNPEQDDIVELVIQVLETIIRRCPRAISPSLPEVGFSDFCVCVGVDIFPFHLNIENCR
;
A
#
# COMPACT_ATOMS: atom_id res chain seq x y z
N MET A 1 -5.23 50.63 31.82
CA MET A 1 -5.31 49.16 31.72
C MET A 1 -4.38 48.75 30.59
N SER A 2 -3.13 48.43 30.92
CA SER A 2 -2.07 48.18 29.95
C SER A 2 -1.53 46.77 30.14
N TYR A 3 -1.56 46.01 29.05
CA TYR A 3 -0.68 44.91 28.61
C TYR A 3 0.05 44.05 29.64
N HIS A 4 -0.17 42.73 29.56
CA HIS A 4 0.93 41.79 29.29
C HIS A 4 0.44 40.53 28.56
N ARG A 5 1.11 40.23 27.45
CA ARG A 5 1.02 39.05 26.60
C ARG A 5 2.36 38.34 26.75
N VAL A 6 2.43 37.09 27.21
CA VAL A 6 3.44 36.09 26.78
C VAL A 6 3.03 34.65 27.25
N PRO A 7 3.65 33.55 26.76
CA PRO A 7 2.98 32.44 26.05
C PRO A 7 3.24 31.08 26.71
N HIS A 8 2.79 29.95 26.15
CA HIS A 8 3.42 28.62 26.33
C HIS A 8 2.79 27.67 25.29
N ARG A 9 3.40 27.38 24.13
CA ARG A 9 4.44 26.35 23.94
C ARG A 9 4.08 25.06 24.68
N ALA A 10 3.10 24.31 24.17
CA ALA A 10 3.05 22.88 24.42
C ALA A 10 4.16 22.25 23.56
N LEU A 11 5.32 22.03 24.19
CA LEU A 11 6.31 21.10 23.70
C LEU A 11 5.60 19.75 23.51
N PHE A 12 5.53 19.25 22.29
CA PHE A 12 5.28 17.85 22.04
C PHE A 12 6.54 17.10 22.49
N PRO A 13 6.52 16.36 23.62
CA PRO A 13 7.60 15.47 23.94
C PRO A 13 7.48 14.26 23.00
N ASP A 14 8.62 13.71 22.64
CA ASP A 14 8.88 12.52 21.84
C ASP A 14 7.66 11.58 21.64
N SER A 15 7.43 11.19 20.38
CA SER A 15 6.32 10.38 19.81
C SER A 15 5.88 9.15 20.63
N GLU A 16 6.68 8.68 21.58
CA GLU A 16 6.33 7.61 22.52
C GLU A 16 5.41 8.07 23.67
N THR A 17 5.44 9.36 24.04
CA THR A 17 4.66 9.92 25.15
C THR A 17 3.23 10.29 24.76
N GLY A 18 3.00 10.71 23.52
CA GLY A 18 1.65 10.91 22.98
C GLY A 18 0.84 9.61 22.93
N LEU A 19 1.46 8.52 22.48
CA LEU A 19 0.86 7.19 22.44
C LEU A 19 0.51 6.66 23.84
N LYS A 20 1.44 6.76 24.80
CA LYS A 20 1.16 6.41 26.21
C LYS A 20 0.06 7.28 26.79
N THR A 21 -0.08 8.53 26.37
CA THR A 21 -1.15 9.40 26.87
C THR A 21 -2.50 9.03 26.28
N VAL A 22 -2.61 8.71 24.99
CA VAL A 22 -3.88 8.27 24.38
C VAL A 22 -4.27 6.87 24.86
N VAL A 23 -3.30 5.95 24.98
CA VAL A 23 -3.53 4.58 25.45
C VAL A 23 -3.75 4.51 26.97
N ASN A 24 -3.07 5.33 27.79
CA ASN A 24 -3.33 5.42 29.24
C ASN A 24 -4.47 6.40 29.61
N ALA A 25 -4.93 7.25 28.69
CA ALA A 25 -6.17 8.01 28.88
C ALA A 25 -7.41 7.14 28.69
N LEU A 26 -7.26 5.92 28.14
CA LEU A 26 -8.26 4.88 28.27
C LEU A 26 -8.25 4.40 29.72
N PRO A 27 -9.36 4.49 30.47
CA PRO A 27 -9.40 4.03 31.85
C PRO A 27 -8.99 2.55 31.92
N ASN A 28 -8.02 2.24 32.79
CA ASN A 28 -7.44 0.90 32.98
C ASN A 28 -8.44 -0.17 33.51
N ALA A 29 -9.74 0.05 33.39
CA ALA A 29 -10.81 -0.92 33.71
C ALA A 29 -12.16 -0.58 33.05
N THR A 30 -12.20 0.02 31.86
CA THR A 30 -13.48 0.22 31.14
C THR A 30 -13.79 -0.95 30.21
N ASP A 31 -15.04 -1.44 30.28
CA ASP A 31 -15.60 -2.48 29.41
C ASP A 31 -15.07 -2.39 27.98
N MET A 32 -14.68 -3.53 27.40
CA MET A 32 -14.23 -3.62 26.00
C MET A 32 -15.21 -2.93 25.04
N VAL A 33 -16.50 -2.88 25.38
CA VAL A 33 -17.55 -2.16 24.64
C VAL A 33 -17.28 -0.65 24.57
N VAL A 34 -16.85 -0.02 25.66
CA VAL A 34 -16.55 1.43 25.72
C VAL A 34 -15.34 1.76 24.86
N VAL A 35 -14.28 0.94 24.94
CA VAL A 35 -13.08 1.10 24.10
C VAL A 35 -13.44 0.97 22.62
N GLN A 36 -14.28 0.00 22.27
CA GLN A 36 -14.74 -0.18 20.89
C GLN A 36 -15.56 1.01 20.38
N SER A 37 -16.43 1.57 21.22
CA SER A 37 -17.22 2.75 20.85
C SER A 37 -16.33 3.96 20.62
N ALA A 38 -15.40 4.23 21.54
CA ALA A 38 -14.45 5.35 21.43
C ALA A 38 -13.57 5.22 20.17
N VAL A 39 -13.07 4.01 19.88
CA VAL A 39 -12.28 3.75 18.67
C VAL A 39 -13.08 4.05 17.41
N ARG A 40 -14.36 3.62 17.34
CA ARG A 40 -15.22 3.89 16.17
C ARG A 40 -15.51 5.38 16.00
N GLU A 41 -15.71 6.11 17.08
CA GLU A 41 -15.94 7.56 17.05
C GLU A 41 -14.69 8.35 16.60
N ALA A 42 -13.49 7.84 16.91
CA ALA A 42 -12.23 8.49 16.54
C ALA A 42 -11.88 8.36 15.03
N ILE A 43 -12.40 7.34 14.32
CA ILE A 43 -12.04 7.08 12.91
C ILE A 43 -12.36 8.27 12.00
N SER A 44 -13.60 8.76 12.04
CA SER A 44 -14.05 9.80 11.09
C SER A 44 -13.29 11.13 11.24
N PRO A 45 -13.08 11.66 12.47
CA PRO A 45 -12.24 12.84 12.67
C PRO A 45 -10.79 12.65 12.20
N LEU A 46 -10.19 11.49 12.48
CA LEU A 46 -8.83 11.20 12.05
C LEU A 46 -8.71 11.09 10.53
N LEU A 47 -9.66 10.43 9.85
CA LEU A 47 -9.71 10.38 8.38
C LEU A 47 -9.76 11.78 7.79
N HIS A 48 -10.62 12.65 8.32
CA HIS A 48 -10.71 14.04 7.88
C HIS A 48 -9.39 14.80 8.13
N MET A 49 -8.74 14.57 9.28
CA MET A 49 -7.45 15.19 9.60
C MET A 49 -6.35 14.77 8.63
N VAL A 50 -6.26 13.49 8.26
CA VAL A 50 -5.26 13.01 7.29
C VAL A 50 -5.50 13.58 5.89
N MET A 51 -6.77 13.71 5.46
CA MET A 51 -7.11 14.16 4.11
C MET A 51 -7.03 15.68 3.92
N SER A 52 -7.46 16.46 4.92
CA SER A 52 -7.81 17.88 4.70
C SER A 52 -7.01 18.87 5.57
N HIS A 53 -6.17 18.40 6.51
CA HIS A 53 -5.42 19.30 7.38
C HIS A 53 -4.32 20.04 6.60
N GLN A 54 -4.03 21.29 6.99
CA GLN A 54 -3.05 22.14 6.29
C GLN A 54 -1.59 21.81 6.64
N ASP A 55 -1.35 21.39 7.90
CA ASP A 55 -0.03 20.98 8.38
C ASP A 55 0.21 19.48 8.10
N ASP A 56 1.25 19.21 7.31
CA ASP A 56 1.68 17.86 6.95
C ASP A 56 2.17 17.03 8.14
N ASN A 57 2.71 17.65 9.21
CA ASN A 57 3.07 16.92 10.41
C ASN A 57 1.82 16.32 11.05
N VAL A 58 0.80 17.16 11.27
CA VAL A 58 -0.48 16.74 11.86
C VAL A 58 -1.13 15.62 11.03
N ARG A 59 -1.04 15.67 9.71
CA ARG A 59 -1.50 14.58 8.83
C ARG A 59 -0.73 13.30 9.07
N VAL A 60 0.59 13.36 9.24
CA VAL A 60 1.45 12.22 9.56
C VAL A 60 1.09 11.62 10.91
N GLU A 61 0.95 12.44 11.96
CA GLU A 61 0.58 11.95 13.30
C GLU A 61 -0.82 11.32 13.30
N ALA A 62 -1.80 11.94 12.64
CA ALA A 62 -3.14 11.37 12.49
C ALA A 62 -3.11 10.04 11.72
N CYS A 63 -2.28 9.94 10.68
CA CYS A 63 -2.12 8.72 9.91
C CYS A 63 -1.44 7.61 10.73
N GLU A 64 -0.48 7.96 11.58
CA GLU A 64 0.18 7.02 12.50
C GLU A 64 -0.82 6.48 13.54
N VAL A 65 -1.63 7.36 14.13
CA VAL A 65 -2.70 6.95 15.05
C VAL A 65 -3.70 6.01 14.36
N LEU A 66 -4.11 6.32 13.12
CA LEU A 66 -4.97 5.42 12.34
C LEU A 66 -4.30 4.07 12.07
N ALA A 67 -3.02 4.04 11.72
CA ALA A 67 -2.28 2.80 11.49
C ALA A 67 -2.29 1.91 12.75
N GLU A 68 -2.08 2.49 13.93
CA GLU A 68 -2.13 1.75 15.19
C GLU A 68 -3.54 1.28 15.54
N ILE A 69 -4.56 2.10 15.31
CA ILE A 69 -5.96 1.69 15.49
C ILE A 69 -6.31 0.52 14.58
N ILE A 70 -5.88 0.54 13.32
CA ILE A 70 -6.09 -0.56 12.36
C ILE A 70 -5.38 -1.83 12.85
N ASN A 71 -4.13 -1.72 13.32
CA ASN A 71 -3.35 -2.86 13.80
C ASN A 71 -4.03 -3.57 14.99
N HIS A 72 -4.58 -2.81 15.93
CA HIS A 72 -5.16 -3.36 17.15
C HIS A 72 -6.65 -3.70 17.04
N PHE A 73 -7.43 -2.88 16.33
CA PHE A 73 -8.90 -2.96 16.31
C PHE A 73 -9.48 -3.20 14.92
N GLY A 74 -8.64 -3.46 13.92
CA GLY A 74 -9.05 -3.53 12.51
C GLY A 74 -10.22 -4.47 12.20
N ASN A 75 -10.31 -5.61 12.89
CA ASN A 75 -11.42 -6.57 12.72
C ASN A 75 -12.79 -6.00 13.13
N LEU A 76 -12.80 -4.96 13.97
CA LEU A 76 -14.01 -4.29 14.43
C LEU A 76 -14.43 -3.17 13.48
N LEU A 77 -13.53 -2.71 12.62
CA LEU A 77 -13.72 -1.55 11.75
C LEU A 77 -14.32 -1.89 10.39
N THR A 78 -15.07 -2.99 10.27
CA THR A 78 -15.62 -3.50 9.00
C THR A 78 -16.43 -2.46 8.22
N SER A 79 -17.19 -1.62 8.92
CA SER A 79 -17.96 -0.51 8.33
C SER A 79 -17.09 0.60 7.75
N TYR A 80 -15.85 0.74 8.23
CA TYR A 80 -14.90 1.80 7.84
C TYR A 80 -13.81 1.30 6.90
N HIS A 81 -13.73 0.00 6.61
CA HIS A 81 -12.66 -0.57 5.77
C HIS A 81 -12.52 0.12 4.42
N LEU A 82 -13.64 0.47 3.78
CA LEU A 82 -13.61 1.14 2.48
C LEU A 82 -13.11 2.59 2.57
N ASP A 83 -13.41 3.31 3.66
CA ASP A 83 -12.96 4.70 3.87
C ASP A 83 -11.50 4.76 4.32
N LEU A 84 -11.09 3.80 5.17
CA LEU A 84 -9.69 3.62 5.55
C LEU A 84 -8.85 3.29 4.31
N LEU A 85 -9.33 2.39 3.45
CA LEU A 85 -8.65 2.05 2.21
C LEU A 85 -8.55 3.26 1.28
N ASP A 86 -9.61 4.07 1.16
CA ASP A 86 -9.61 5.32 0.39
C ASP A 86 -8.50 6.26 0.81
N CYS A 87 -8.47 6.54 2.11
CA CYS A 87 -7.59 7.49 2.74
C CYS A 87 -6.14 7.03 2.58
N MET A 88 -5.85 5.78 2.92
CA MET A 88 -4.49 5.27 2.83
C MET A 88 -3.97 5.16 1.40
N ILE A 89 -4.81 4.76 0.43
CA ILE A 89 -4.41 4.75 -0.98
C ILE A 89 -4.17 6.19 -1.47
N THR A 90 -5.05 7.13 -1.14
CA THR A 90 -4.89 8.55 -1.50
C THR A 90 -3.57 9.10 -0.95
N CYS A 91 -3.19 8.72 0.27
CA CYS A 91 -1.92 9.11 0.87
C CYS A 91 -0.68 8.64 0.08
N LEU A 92 -0.75 7.53 -0.68
CA LEU A 92 0.39 7.05 -1.49
C LEU A 92 0.81 8.02 -2.59
N GLY A 93 -0.08 8.90 -3.05
CA GLY A 93 0.24 9.94 -4.03
C GLY A 93 0.61 11.29 -3.43
N CYS A 94 0.60 11.44 -2.10
CA CYS A 94 0.93 12.72 -1.46
C CYS A 94 2.42 13.07 -1.61
N PRO A 95 2.78 14.37 -1.67
CA PRO A 95 4.18 14.80 -1.81
C PRO A 95 5.03 14.44 -0.58
N GLN A 96 4.41 14.40 0.60
CA GLN A 96 5.04 14.10 1.89
C GLN A 96 5.46 12.61 1.97
N THR A 97 6.76 12.33 2.11
CA THR A 97 7.37 10.99 2.18
C THR A 97 7.03 10.17 3.44
N THR A 98 7.15 10.73 4.64
CA THR A 98 6.74 10.13 5.92
C THR A 98 5.26 9.71 5.91
N LEU A 99 4.37 10.53 5.38
CA LEU A 99 2.94 10.24 5.25
C LEU A 99 2.73 9.03 4.35
N ARG A 100 3.41 8.98 3.21
CA ARG A 100 3.41 7.79 2.33
C ARG A 100 3.88 6.54 3.08
N LYS A 101 4.95 6.63 3.89
CA LYS A 101 5.45 5.50 4.71
C LYS A 101 4.43 5.03 5.75
N ARG A 102 3.77 5.95 6.46
CA ARG A 102 2.71 5.60 7.42
C ARG A 102 1.49 4.98 6.75
N ALA A 103 1.11 5.49 5.57
CA ALA A 103 0.04 4.91 4.78
C ALA A 103 0.38 3.48 4.28
N ILE A 104 1.62 3.24 3.84
CA ILE A 104 2.10 1.89 3.50
C ILE A 104 1.95 0.94 4.70
N GLN A 105 2.36 1.37 5.89
CA GLN A 105 2.23 0.58 7.10
C GLN A 105 0.77 0.24 7.40
N ALA A 106 -0.12 1.24 7.34
CA ALA A 106 -1.56 1.06 7.54
C ALA A 106 -2.19 0.12 6.50
N LEU A 107 -1.83 0.26 5.21
CA LEU A 107 -2.25 -0.66 4.14
C LEU A 107 -1.74 -2.07 4.37
N GLY A 108 -0.53 -2.19 4.92
CA GLY A 108 0.02 -3.45 5.39
C GLY A 108 -0.92 -4.12 6.38
N TYR A 109 -1.33 -3.45 7.45
CA TYR A 109 -2.30 -3.98 8.43
C TYR A 109 -3.67 -4.26 7.81
N LEU A 110 -4.21 -3.32 7.01
CA LEU A 110 -5.48 -3.48 6.30
C LEU A 110 -5.50 -4.74 5.43
N SER A 111 -4.41 -5.03 4.72
CA SER A 111 -4.34 -6.18 3.80
C SER A 111 -4.63 -7.53 4.47
N TRP A 112 -4.40 -7.66 5.79
CA TRP A 112 -4.68 -8.88 6.54
C TRP A 112 -6.16 -9.01 6.94
N ILE A 113 -6.83 -7.88 7.19
CA ILE A 113 -8.15 -7.82 7.82
C ILE A 113 -9.29 -7.55 6.83
N ILE A 114 -9.03 -6.85 5.72
CA ILE A 114 -10.09 -6.47 4.78
C ILE A 114 -10.63 -7.67 3.99
N PRO A 115 -11.93 -7.67 3.63
CA PRO A 115 -12.51 -8.67 2.74
C PRO A 115 -11.74 -8.83 1.42
N GLN A 116 -11.75 -10.03 0.85
CA GLN A 116 -11.04 -10.36 -0.40
C GLN A 116 -11.37 -9.37 -1.53
N LYS A 117 -12.64 -8.97 -1.66
CA LYS A 117 -13.07 -7.96 -2.66
C LYS A 117 -12.26 -6.67 -2.57
N TYR A 118 -12.09 -6.11 -1.37
CA TYR A 118 -11.34 -4.86 -1.16
C TYR A 118 -9.84 -5.05 -1.33
N PHE A 119 -9.33 -6.22 -0.94
CA PHE A 119 -7.93 -6.58 -1.19
C PHE A 119 -7.63 -6.67 -2.69
N SER A 120 -8.50 -7.32 -3.47
CA SER A 120 -8.37 -7.37 -4.93
C SER A 120 -8.41 -5.96 -5.53
N SER A 121 -9.29 -5.07 -5.07
CA SER A 121 -9.27 -3.65 -5.49
C SER A 121 -7.94 -2.96 -5.18
N LEU A 122 -7.37 -3.16 -3.98
CA LEU A 122 -6.05 -2.59 -3.64
C LEU A 122 -4.94 -3.09 -4.58
N VAL A 123 -4.92 -4.39 -4.87
CA VAL A 123 -3.94 -4.98 -5.81
C VAL A 123 -4.15 -4.42 -7.22
N SER A 124 -5.39 -4.36 -7.71
CA SER A 124 -5.71 -3.79 -9.02
C SER A 124 -5.30 -2.33 -9.14
N PHE A 125 -5.48 -1.52 -8.10
CA PHE A 125 -5.01 -0.13 -8.06
C PHE A 125 -3.49 -0.07 -8.25
N LEU A 126 -2.75 -0.82 -7.44
CA LEU A 126 -1.29 -0.81 -7.47
C LEU A 126 -0.77 -1.31 -8.82
N LEU A 127 -1.36 -2.37 -9.37
CA LEU A 127 -1.00 -2.89 -10.69
C LEU A 127 -1.24 -1.88 -11.81
N PHE A 128 -2.44 -1.29 -11.85
CA PHE A 128 -2.78 -0.30 -12.87
C PHE A 128 -1.82 0.90 -12.80
N ARG A 129 -1.55 1.40 -11.60
CA ARG A 129 -0.62 2.51 -11.38
C ARG A 129 0.82 2.16 -11.77
N LEU A 130 1.28 0.94 -11.48
CA LEU A 130 2.60 0.46 -11.90
C LEU A 130 2.69 0.22 -13.42
N GLN A 131 1.59 -0.11 -14.10
CA GLN A 131 1.55 -0.19 -15.57
C GLN A 131 1.75 1.15 -16.25
N MET A 132 1.40 2.25 -15.58
CA MET A 132 1.70 3.61 -16.03
C MET A 132 3.16 4.03 -15.78
N SER A 133 4.02 3.08 -15.41
CA SER A 133 5.45 3.32 -15.18
C SER A 133 6.09 4.01 -16.38
N PRO A 134 6.81 5.13 -16.18
CA PRO A 134 7.54 5.80 -17.26
C PRO A 134 8.69 4.93 -17.82
N PHE A 135 9.07 3.86 -17.11
CA PHE A 135 10.17 2.96 -17.49
C PHE A 135 9.75 1.87 -18.48
N LEU A 136 8.46 1.55 -18.58
CA LEU A 136 7.94 0.57 -19.56
C LEU A 136 7.90 1.25 -20.94
N THR A 137 8.89 0.94 -21.77
CA THR A 137 9.24 1.59 -23.04
C THR A 137 8.08 2.08 -23.94
N SER A 138 8.06 3.40 -24.16
CA SER A 138 7.69 4.15 -25.39
C SER A 138 6.29 4.05 -26.03
N LYS A 139 5.41 3.12 -25.66
CA LYS A 139 4.02 3.14 -26.13
C LYS A 139 3.09 3.56 -25.00
N PRO A 140 2.29 4.65 -25.17
CA PRO A 140 1.21 4.92 -24.23
C PRO A 140 0.31 3.69 -24.15
N MET A 141 -0.10 3.34 -22.93
CA MET A 141 -0.94 2.16 -22.66
C MET A 141 -2.09 2.11 -23.68
N GLU A 142 -2.02 1.21 -24.66
CA GLU A 142 -3.03 1.08 -25.69
C GLU A 142 -4.36 0.76 -24.99
N LYS A 143 -5.41 1.56 -25.28
CA LYS A 143 -6.73 1.47 -24.63
C LYS A 143 -6.76 1.80 -23.13
N PHE A 144 -5.96 2.79 -22.70
CA PHE A 144 -6.01 3.34 -21.34
C PHE A 144 -7.44 3.60 -20.85
N ASP A 145 -8.26 4.28 -21.66
CA ASP A 145 -9.63 4.64 -21.31
C ASP A 145 -10.53 3.41 -21.12
N ASP A 146 -10.38 2.37 -21.94
CA ASP A 146 -11.15 1.12 -21.80
C ASP A 146 -10.74 0.37 -20.52
N HIS A 147 -9.43 0.30 -20.25
CA HIS A 147 -8.93 -0.34 -19.02
C HIS A 147 -9.36 0.42 -17.77
N LEU A 148 -9.30 1.76 -17.79
CA LEU A 148 -9.75 2.60 -16.69
C LEU A 148 -11.26 2.47 -16.47
N SER A 149 -12.06 2.49 -17.55
CA SER A 149 -13.52 2.31 -17.48
C SER A 149 -13.90 0.95 -16.89
N LYS A 150 -13.23 -0.12 -17.34
CA LYS A 150 -13.38 -1.46 -16.78
C LYS A 150 -13.03 -1.48 -15.29
N LEU A 151 -11.90 -0.90 -14.92
CA LEU A 151 -11.41 -0.85 -13.54
C LEU A 151 -12.42 -0.13 -12.61
N ILE A 152 -12.96 1.01 -13.04
CA ILE A 152 -13.97 1.80 -12.29
C ILE A 152 -15.29 1.03 -12.17
N THR A 153 -15.71 0.34 -13.22
CA THR A 153 -16.97 -0.43 -13.22
C THR A 153 -16.90 -1.63 -12.27
N GLU A 154 -15.74 -2.28 -12.21
CA GLU A 154 -15.52 -3.47 -11.38
C GLU A 154 -15.29 -3.15 -9.89
N ASN A 155 -14.92 -1.90 -9.55
CA ASN A 155 -14.46 -1.54 -8.22
C ASN A 155 -15.10 -0.24 -7.71
N THR A 156 -16.01 -0.35 -6.75
CA THR A 156 -16.68 0.80 -6.10
C THR A 156 -15.70 1.77 -5.44
N LEU A 157 -14.51 1.31 -5.07
CA LEU A 157 -13.44 2.12 -4.49
C LEU A 157 -12.98 3.24 -5.45
N PHE A 158 -12.91 2.98 -6.75
CA PHE A 158 -12.37 3.93 -7.73
C PHE A 158 -13.37 4.96 -8.23
N GLN A 159 -14.60 4.91 -7.75
CA GLN A 159 -15.59 5.96 -7.96
C GLN A 159 -15.32 7.19 -7.08
N ARG A 160 -14.40 7.08 -6.10
CA ARG A 160 -14.00 8.18 -5.23
C ARG A 160 -13.12 9.19 -5.98
N PRO A 161 -13.36 10.51 -5.83
CA PRO A 161 -12.79 11.53 -6.70
C PRO A 161 -11.25 11.60 -6.62
N HIS A 162 -10.68 11.53 -5.41
CA HIS A 162 -9.23 11.59 -5.22
C HIS A 162 -8.51 10.42 -5.89
N LEU A 163 -9.05 9.20 -5.76
CA LEU A 163 -8.48 8.01 -6.38
C LEU A 163 -8.62 8.04 -7.89
N LEU A 164 -9.75 8.52 -8.41
CA LEU A 164 -9.96 8.68 -9.85
C LEU A 164 -8.97 9.69 -10.46
N GLU A 165 -8.72 10.79 -9.76
CA GLU A 165 -7.71 11.78 -10.19
C GLU A 165 -6.32 11.16 -10.22
N GLN A 166 -5.95 10.42 -9.17
CA GLN A 166 -4.69 9.69 -9.13
C GLN A 166 -4.56 8.68 -10.28
N LEU A 167 -5.60 7.91 -10.60
CA LEU A 167 -5.55 6.94 -11.70
C LEU A 167 -5.35 7.60 -13.07
N LYS A 168 -5.69 8.88 -13.24
CA LYS A 168 -5.49 9.63 -14.49
C LYS A 168 -4.10 10.25 -14.62
N GLN A 169 -3.33 10.30 -13.54
CA GLN A 169 -2.02 10.92 -13.50
C GLN A 169 -0.91 9.87 -13.63
N VAL A 170 0.07 10.15 -14.50
CA VAL A 170 1.30 9.34 -14.58
C VAL A 170 2.06 9.50 -13.25
N PRO A 171 2.41 8.40 -12.57
CA PRO A 171 3.14 8.47 -11.30
C PRO A 171 4.56 9.02 -11.53
N SER A 172 5.00 9.92 -10.65
CA SER A 172 6.41 10.32 -10.58
C SER A 172 7.29 9.15 -10.12
N VAL A 173 8.60 9.26 -10.32
CA VAL A 173 9.57 8.24 -9.88
C VAL A 173 9.45 7.96 -8.37
N ASP A 174 9.30 8.99 -7.53
CA ASP A 174 9.12 8.83 -6.08
C ASP A 174 7.83 8.09 -5.71
N VAL A 175 6.76 8.35 -6.47
CA VAL A 175 5.48 7.67 -6.27
C VAL A 175 5.59 6.23 -6.77
N MET A 176 6.30 5.96 -7.86
CA MET A 176 6.61 4.60 -8.32
C MET A 176 7.37 3.80 -7.25
N LYS A 177 8.43 4.38 -6.65
CA LYS A 177 9.15 3.76 -5.52
C LYS A 177 8.20 3.47 -4.36
N THR A 178 7.32 4.42 -4.03
CA THR A 178 6.31 4.25 -2.97
C THR A 178 5.33 3.12 -3.29
N LEU A 179 4.83 3.05 -4.52
CA LEU A 179 3.90 2.01 -4.96
C LEU A 179 4.54 0.63 -4.89
N LEU A 180 5.80 0.48 -5.30
CA LEU A 180 6.55 -0.77 -5.18
C LEU A 180 6.78 -1.18 -3.73
N GLN A 181 7.15 -0.22 -2.86
CA GLN A 181 7.28 -0.46 -1.42
C GLN A 181 5.94 -0.89 -0.80
N CYS A 182 4.84 -0.22 -1.16
CA CYS A 182 3.50 -0.61 -0.75
C CYS A 182 3.18 -2.03 -1.22
N PHE A 183 3.45 -2.31 -2.49
CA PHE A 183 3.16 -3.59 -3.11
C PHE A 183 3.97 -4.71 -2.46
N ASN A 184 5.22 -4.47 -2.06
CA ASN A 184 6.04 -5.42 -1.32
C ASN A 184 5.42 -5.81 0.04
N VAL A 185 4.82 -4.84 0.74
CA VAL A 185 4.14 -5.11 2.01
C VAL A 185 2.84 -5.89 1.78
N VAL A 186 2.03 -5.47 0.80
CA VAL A 186 0.71 -6.05 0.49
C VAL A 186 0.82 -7.42 -0.18
N SER A 187 1.90 -7.68 -0.94
CA SER A 187 2.12 -8.94 -1.67
C SER A 187 2.26 -10.16 -0.75
N ARG A 188 2.55 -9.94 0.54
CA ARG A 188 2.51 -10.97 1.58
C ARG A 188 1.14 -11.65 1.70
N GLN A 189 0.08 -10.94 1.32
CA GLN A 189 -1.31 -11.42 1.33
C GLN A 189 -1.83 -11.81 -0.06
N LEU A 190 -0.99 -11.80 -1.10
CA LEU A 190 -1.40 -11.99 -2.49
C LEU A 190 -2.05 -13.37 -2.75
N GLN A 191 -1.75 -14.37 -1.94
CA GLN A 191 -2.42 -15.68 -1.94
C GLN A 191 -3.94 -15.60 -1.77
N ARG A 192 -4.47 -14.51 -1.18
CA ARG A 192 -5.92 -14.25 -1.08
C ARG A 192 -6.56 -13.94 -2.44
N SER A 193 -5.75 -13.61 -3.45
CA SER A 193 -6.21 -13.23 -4.79
C SER A 193 -5.36 -13.92 -5.86
N PRO A 194 -5.35 -15.27 -5.93
CA PRO A 194 -4.38 -16.00 -6.76
C PRO A 194 -4.52 -15.71 -8.26
N HIS A 195 -5.73 -15.35 -8.72
CA HIS A 195 -6.02 -15.03 -10.11
C HIS A 195 -5.23 -13.83 -10.66
N CYS A 196 -4.78 -12.90 -9.80
CA CYS A 196 -4.01 -11.74 -10.26
C CYS A 196 -2.50 -11.99 -10.30
N ILE A 197 -2.00 -13.08 -9.70
CA ILE A 197 -0.57 -13.36 -9.59
C ILE A 197 0.14 -13.39 -10.96
N PRO A 198 -0.36 -14.08 -12.00
CA PRO A 198 0.30 -14.08 -13.31
C PRO A 198 0.52 -12.68 -13.87
N SER A 199 -0.53 -11.85 -13.85
CA SER A 199 -0.45 -10.46 -14.32
C SER A 199 0.51 -9.60 -13.51
N VAL A 200 0.59 -9.84 -12.19
CA VAL A 200 1.54 -9.18 -11.29
C VAL A 200 2.97 -9.53 -11.67
N LEU A 201 3.25 -10.83 -11.85
CA LEU A 201 4.59 -11.32 -12.20
C LEU A 201 5.03 -10.79 -13.56
N GLN A 202 4.16 -10.87 -14.58
CA GLN A 202 4.44 -10.34 -15.92
C GLN A 202 4.80 -8.86 -15.89
N LEU A 203 4.04 -8.05 -15.15
CA LEU A 203 4.31 -6.62 -15.02
C LEU A 203 5.65 -6.36 -14.35
N LEU A 204 5.91 -6.98 -13.21
CA LEU A 204 7.14 -6.78 -12.45
C LEU A 204 8.37 -7.19 -13.26
N ILE A 205 8.32 -8.33 -13.94
CA ILE A 205 9.39 -8.79 -14.83
C ILE A 205 9.60 -7.81 -15.98
N SER A 206 8.52 -7.32 -16.59
CA SER A 206 8.61 -6.32 -17.67
C SER A 206 9.29 -5.04 -17.19
N ILE A 207 9.00 -4.58 -15.96
CA ILE A 207 9.67 -3.43 -15.36
C ILE A 207 11.16 -3.76 -15.11
N ALA A 208 11.48 -4.94 -14.58
CA ALA A 208 12.86 -5.36 -14.32
C ALA A 208 13.73 -5.40 -15.59
N TYR A 209 13.18 -5.85 -16.72
CA TYR A 209 13.88 -5.95 -17.99
C TYR A 209 13.85 -4.67 -18.85
N SER A 210 13.04 -3.69 -18.48
CA SER A 210 12.95 -2.42 -19.22
C SER A 210 14.23 -1.54 -19.11
N SER A 211 15.26 -2.02 -18.42
CA SER A 211 16.54 -1.32 -18.17
C SER A 211 17.25 -0.88 -19.43
N ASN A 212 17.33 0.44 -19.61
CA ASN A 212 18.23 1.10 -20.54
C ASN A 212 19.53 1.39 -19.79
N THR A 213 20.67 1.03 -20.37
CA THR A 213 21.95 1.08 -19.64
C THR A 213 22.33 2.52 -19.29
N ASN A 214 22.50 2.78 -17.98
CA ASN A 214 23.00 4.02 -17.32
C ASN A 214 21.99 4.99 -16.66
N ASN A 215 20.81 4.56 -16.19
CA ASN A 215 19.96 5.40 -15.33
C ASN A 215 19.91 4.90 -13.87
N PRO A 216 20.53 5.59 -12.89
CA PRO A 216 20.55 5.14 -11.49
C PRO A 216 19.16 5.11 -10.85
N GLU A 217 18.22 5.95 -11.29
CA GLU A 217 16.84 5.91 -10.80
C GLU A 217 16.10 4.64 -11.24
N GLN A 218 16.49 4.09 -12.39
CA GLN A 218 15.96 2.83 -12.90
C GLN A 218 16.54 1.64 -12.11
N ASP A 219 17.82 1.70 -11.73
CA ASP A 219 18.45 0.68 -10.89
C ASP A 219 17.75 0.55 -9.52
N ASP A 220 17.45 1.68 -8.86
CA ASP A 220 16.67 1.71 -7.60
C ASP A 220 15.29 1.04 -7.75
N ILE A 221 14.61 1.30 -8.86
CA ILE A 221 13.28 0.74 -9.17
C ILE A 221 13.38 -0.76 -9.39
N VAL A 222 14.38 -1.21 -10.14
CA VAL A 222 14.63 -2.63 -10.39
C VAL A 222 14.92 -3.36 -9.09
N GLU A 223 15.71 -2.78 -8.18
CA GLU A 223 15.95 -3.38 -6.87
C GLU A 223 14.64 -3.56 -6.07
N LEU A 224 13.79 -2.53 -6.04
CA LEU A 224 12.49 -2.62 -5.37
C LEU A 224 11.58 -3.68 -6.02
N VAL A 225 11.60 -3.82 -7.35
CA VAL A 225 10.87 -4.86 -8.07
C VAL A 225 11.37 -6.26 -7.69
N ILE A 226 12.68 -6.45 -7.61
CA ILE A 226 13.28 -7.73 -7.19
C ILE A 226 12.85 -8.08 -5.77
N GLN A 227 12.87 -7.11 -4.84
CA GLN A 227 12.39 -7.31 -3.45
C GLN A 227 10.92 -7.77 -3.40
N VAL A 228 10.07 -7.21 -4.27
CA VAL A 228 8.66 -7.61 -4.40
C VAL A 228 8.56 -9.05 -4.92
N LEU A 229 9.27 -9.37 -6.00
CA LEU A 229 9.26 -10.70 -6.61
C LEU A 229 9.71 -11.78 -5.60
N GLU A 230 10.79 -11.51 -4.88
CA GLU A 230 11.29 -12.37 -3.81
C GLU A 230 10.24 -12.58 -2.70
N THR A 231 9.54 -11.51 -2.29
CA THR A 231 8.46 -11.63 -1.31
C THR A 231 7.31 -12.50 -1.83
N ILE A 232 6.92 -12.36 -3.11
CA ILE A 232 5.89 -13.18 -3.73
C ILE A 232 6.32 -14.65 -3.77
N ILE A 233 7.55 -14.95 -4.18
CA ILE A 233 8.10 -16.32 -4.21
C ILE A 233 8.04 -16.96 -2.84
N ARG A 234 8.51 -16.25 -1.82
CA ARG A 234 8.56 -16.75 -0.45
C ARG A 234 7.17 -16.96 0.16
N ARG A 235 6.18 -16.15 -0.22
CA ARG A 235 4.86 -16.14 0.42
C ARG A 235 3.77 -16.87 -0.37
N CYS A 236 3.93 -17.02 -1.69
CA CYS A 236 2.92 -17.60 -2.59
C CYS A 236 3.48 -18.76 -3.46
N PRO A 237 4.29 -19.70 -2.94
CA PRO A 237 5.00 -20.68 -3.78
C PRO A 237 4.06 -21.57 -4.62
N ARG A 238 2.90 -21.94 -4.06
CA ARG A 238 1.92 -22.83 -4.71
C ARG A 238 1.18 -22.18 -5.88
N ALA A 239 1.02 -20.85 -5.84
CA ALA A 239 0.32 -20.13 -6.90
C ALA A 239 1.26 -19.73 -8.06
N ILE A 240 2.57 -19.73 -7.80
CA ILE A 240 3.59 -19.42 -8.81
C ILE A 240 3.84 -20.62 -9.72
N SER A 241 3.90 -21.84 -9.17
CA SER A 241 4.14 -23.08 -9.93
C SER A 241 3.32 -23.19 -11.22
N PRO A 242 1.98 -23.01 -11.22
CA PRO A 242 1.18 -23.07 -12.44
C PRO A 242 1.34 -21.86 -13.37
N SER A 243 1.83 -20.72 -12.89
CA SER A 243 2.00 -19.48 -13.68
C SER A 243 3.36 -19.36 -14.37
N LEU A 244 4.37 -20.13 -13.93
CA LEU A 244 5.73 -20.11 -14.50
C LEU A 244 5.81 -20.45 -16.01
N PRO A 245 4.97 -21.34 -16.58
CA PRO A 245 4.99 -21.60 -18.02
C PRO A 245 4.59 -20.37 -18.85
N GLU A 246 3.66 -19.54 -18.35
CA GLU A 246 3.15 -18.35 -19.06
C GLU A 246 4.08 -17.14 -18.96
N VAL A 247 4.90 -17.10 -17.91
CA VAL A 247 5.73 -15.94 -17.56
C VAL A 247 7.18 -16.10 -18.04
N GLY A 248 7.58 -17.30 -18.46
CA GLY A 248 8.96 -17.62 -18.84
C GLY A 248 9.81 -17.95 -17.62
N PHE A 249 9.93 -19.24 -17.29
CA PHE A 249 10.69 -19.72 -16.13
C PHE A 249 12.15 -19.23 -16.11
N SER A 250 12.78 -19.10 -17.29
CA SER A 250 14.14 -18.57 -17.44
C SER A 250 14.25 -17.12 -16.96
N ASP A 251 13.33 -16.27 -17.40
CA ASP A 251 13.36 -14.82 -17.15
C ASP A 251 13.10 -14.55 -15.67
N PHE A 252 12.18 -15.32 -15.08
CA PHE A 252 11.91 -15.29 -13.65
C PHE A 252 13.12 -15.72 -12.79
N CYS A 253 13.78 -16.81 -13.15
CA CYS A 253 14.98 -17.29 -12.46
C CYS A 253 16.17 -16.34 -12.61
N VAL A 254 16.31 -15.68 -13.77
CA VAL A 254 17.35 -14.67 -14.00
C VAL A 254 17.09 -13.42 -13.15
N CYS A 255 15.85 -12.95 -13.04
CA CYS A 255 15.52 -11.76 -12.24
C CYS A 255 15.78 -11.93 -10.74
N VAL A 256 15.46 -13.10 -10.17
CA VAL A 256 15.50 -13.31 -8.72
C VAL A 256 16.77 -14.03 -8.27
N GLY A 257 17.60 -14.45 -9.22
CA GLY A 257 18.79 -15.25 -8.94
C GLY A 257 18.43 -16.70 -8.62
N VAL A 258 19.27 -17.62 -9.10
CA VAL A 258 19.08 -19.07 -8.96
C VAL A 258 19.09 -19.51 -7.47
N ASP A 259 19.69 -18.71 -6.59
CA ASP A 259 19.90 -19.02 -5.17
C ASP A 259 18.67 -18.77 -4.26
N ILE A 260 17.57 -18.20 -4.77
CA ILE A 260 16.31 -18.04 -4.01
C ILE A 260 15.41 -19.30 -4.13
N PHE A 261 15.75 -20.23 -5.03
CA PHE A 261 15.03 -21.51 -5.20
C PHE A 261 15.36 -22.69 -4.24
N PRO A 262 16.33 -22.67 -3.29
CA PRO A 262 16.67 -23.87 -2.53
C PRO A 262 15.69 -24.20 -1.40
N PHE A 263 14.57 -23.47 -1.24
CA PHE A 263 13.56 -23.80 -0.23
C PHE A 263 12.21 -24.16 -0.86
N HIS A 264 12.00 -25.47 -1.04
CA HIS A 264 10.69 -26.15 -1.08
C HIS A 264 9.76 -25.96 -2.28
N LEU A 265 10.26 -25.60 -3.47
CA LEU A 265 9.60 -26.05 -4.70
C LEU A 265 10.13 -27.45 -5.00
N ASN A 266 9.45 -28.46 -4.46
CA ASN A 266 9.67 -29.86 -4.83
C ASN A 266 9.13 -30.05 -6.26
N ILE A 267 9.94 -29.63 -7.24
CA ILE A 267 9.62 -29.58 -8.68
C ILE A 267 9.43 -31.00 -9.27
N GLU A 268 9.77 -32.05 -8.54
CA GLU A 268 9.57 -33.44 -8.98
C GLU A 268 8.10 -33.89 -9.07
N ASN A 269 7.13 -33.11 -8.55
CA ASN A 269 5.70 -33.41 -8.68
C ASN A 269 4.96 -32.60 -9.77
N CYS A 270 5.68 -31.85 -10.61
CA CYS A 270 5.12 -31.17 -11.79
C CYS A 270 5.68 -31.77 -13.10
N ARG A 271 5.68 -33.09 -13.22
CA ARG A 271 5.73 -33.82 -14.49
C ARG A 271 4.41 -34.54 -14.71
#